data_AF-A0A7L9A5Y7-F1
#
_entry.id   AF-A0A7L9A5Y7-F1
#
_cell.length_a   1.000
_cell.length_b   1.000
_cell.length_c   1.000
_cell.angle_alpha   90.00
_cell.angle_beta   90.00
_cell.angle_gamma   90.00
#
_symmetry.space_group_name_H-M   'P 1'
#
loop_
_entity.id
_entity.type
_entity.pdbx_description
1 polymer ?
#
loop_
_entity_poly.entity_id
_entity_poly.type
_entity_poly.pdbx_seq_one_letter_code
_entity_poly.pdbx_strand_id
1 'polypeptide(L)'
;RDNCDREFAEIQNIRAQLTQTLETCRKARERLKTASNHLTISTFVILANVRKRQIIKSVLKSLQLLQNLRSVEKDVADLVNKKEYFEAIELILKSKKAAAANKEYTCIADLATRLQDTLDMTEEKLDSVLAKICYNFDEETFKKLKKAYDLLGKTQAAMEQLHMHYSSAVNESAIEAVKPYLNEVSIEMKFQEMCQSVPTTKAPVCLLNLCENLFLVMRSYYLLVNWHVKNEESVPNSSNVFDIERNVSREYIKQKLKAGLIRIWHDVQAKVSTFLKSSGLEEFPFEKFIQMLGILRKLTQVAEIFCGDKSDLLQDFIKTQSVSYIKNYHRGRMEELKLFLE
;
A
#
# COMPACT_ATOMS: atom_id res chain seq x y z
N ARG A 1 116.04 16.28 -34.70
CA ARG A 1 115.10 17.35 -34.29
C ARG A 1 113.70 17.03 -34.79
N ASP A 2 113.54 16.62 -36.06
CA ASP A 2 112.25 16.25 -36.68
C ASP A 2 111.39 15.19 -35.98
N ASN A 3 111.97 14.16 -35.35
CA ASN A 3 111.16 13.15 -34.63
C ASN A 3 110.47 13.73 -33.38
N CYS A 4 111.08 14.68 -32.68
CA CYS A 4 110.45 15.28 -31.49
C CYS A 4 109.27 16.19 -31.86
N ASP A 5 109.36 16.89 -32.99
CA ASP A 5 108.29 17.77 -33.46
C ASP A 5 107.07 16.99 -33.95
N ARG A 6 107.28 15.80 -34.54
CA ARG A 6 106.20 14.89 -34.94
C ARG A 6 105.47 14.28 -33.74
N GLU A 7 106.23 13.79 -32.75
CA GLU A 7 105.66 13.27 -31.50
C GLU A 7 104.91 14.36 -30.71
N PHE A 8 105.41 15.61 -30.72
CA PHE A 8 104.72 16.74 -30.11
C PHE A 8 103.40 17.09 -30.82
N ALA A 9 103.37 17.04 -32.16
CA ALA A 9 102.16 17.23 -32.94
C ALA A 9 101.12 16.11 -32.69
N GLU A 10 101.56 14.86 -32.54
CA GLU A 10 100.69 13.73 -32.16
C GLU A 10 100.13 13.90 -30.74
N ILE A 11 100.95 14.29 -29.77
CA ILE A 11 100.50 14.59 -28.40
C ILE A 11 99.49 15.73 -28.40
N GLN A 12 99.70 16.77 -29.21
CA GLN A 12 98.77 17.90 -29.31
C GLN A 12 97.45 17.51 -29.97
N ASN A 13 97.48 16.63 -30.98
CA ASN A 13 96.29 16.05 -31.60
C ASN A 13 95.51 15.15 -30.62
N ILE A 14 96.20 14.28 -29.88
CA ILE A 14 95.60 13.44 -28.84
C ILE A 14 94.98 14.32 -27.74
N ARG A 15 95.63 15.40 -27.31
CA ARG A 15 95.05 16.37 -26.37
C ARG A 15 93.79 17.04 -26.92
N ALA A 16 93.77 17.39 -28.20
CA ALA A 16 92.60 17.98 -28.85
C ALA A 16 91.42 16.98 -28.89
N GLN A 17 91.70 15.73 -29.29
CA GLN A 17 90.71 14.64 -29.30
C GLN A 17 90.22 14.30 -27.89
N LEU A 18 91.10 14.30 -26.88
CA LEU A 18 90.73 14.08 -25.48
C LEU A 18 89.84 15.20 -24.94
N THR A 19 90.11 16.44 -25.35
CA THR A 19 89.28 17.60 -24.99
C THR A 19 87.90 17.52 -25.66
N GLN A 20 87.84 17.17 -26.94
CA GLN A 20 86.59 16.99 -27.68
C GLN A 20 85.76 15.82 -27.14
N THR A 21 86.39 14.69 -26.79
CA THR A 21 85.70 13.54 -26.19
C THR A 21 85.21 13.86 -24.78
N LEU A 22 85.98 14.59 -23.97
CA LEU A 22 85.52 15.09 -22.66
C LEU A 22 84.33 16.02 -22.79
N GLU A 23 84.35 16.95 -23.75
CA GLU A 23 83.24 17.87 -23.98
C GLU A 23 81.99 17.12 -24.47
N THR A 24 82.17 16.13 -25.34
CA THR A 24 81.08 15.24 -25.80
C THR A 24 80.51 14.43 -24.64
N CYS A 25 81.36 13.91 -23.74
CA CYS A 25 80.92 13.19 -22.55
C CYS A 25 80.17 14.10 -21.57
N ARG A 26 80.61 15.36 -21.38
CA ARG A 26 79.90 16.34 -20.57
C ARG A 26 78.53 16.67 -21.14
N LYS A 27 78.45 16.97 -22.45
CA LYS A 27 77.18 17.21 -23.16
C LYS A 27 76.25 15.99 -23.09
N ALA A 28 76.79 14.78 -23.22
CA ALA A 28 76.01 13.55 -23.09
C ALA A 28 75.47 13.35 -21.66
N ARG A 29 76.27 13.60 -20.62
CA ARG A 29 75.83 13.54 -19.22
C ARG A 29 74.77 14.59 -18.90
N GLU A 30 74.93 15.81 -19.39
CA GLU A 30 73.91 16.86 -19.22
C GLU A 30 72.60 16.50 -19.91
N ARG A 31 72.66 16.00 -21.16
CA ARG A 31 71.48 15.50 -21.89
C ARG A 31 70.82 14.32 -21.19
N LEU A 32 71.60 13.40 -20.63
CA LEU A 32 71.07 12.27 -19.87
C LEU A 32 70.39 12.74 -18.59
N LYS A 33 70.97 13.73 -17.90
CA LYS A 33 70.39 14.33 -16.69
C LYS A 33 69.09 15.08 -17.00
N THR A 34 69.03 15.86 -18.08
CA THR A 34 67.80 16.54 -18.50
C THR A 34 66.73 15.55 -18.95
N ALA A 35 67.10 14.51 -19.70
CA ALA A 35 66.19 13.42 -20.07
C ALA A 35 65.64 12.67 -18.85
N SER A 36 66.49 12.36 -17.86
CA SER A 36 66.08 11.73 -16.60
C SER A 36 65.11 12.61 -15.81
N ASN A 37 65.38 13.92 -15.71
CA ASN A 37 64.47 14.85 -15.05
C ASN A 37 63.12 14.96 -15.78
N HIS A 38 63.14 15.00 -17.12
CA HIS A 38 61.93 15.04 -17.93
C HIS A 38 61.10 13.76 -17.79
N LEU A 39 61.74 12.58 -17.72
CA LEU A 39 61.10 11.31 -17.40
C LEU A 39 60.43 11.37 -16.02
N THR A 40 61.14 11.89 -15.02
CA THR A 40 60.60 12.00 -13.65
C THR A 40 59.38 12.92 -13.62
N ILE A 41 59.44 14.10 -14.24
CA ILE A 41 58.29 15.02 -14.37
C ILE A 41 57.13 14.34 -15.12
N SER A 42 57.42 13.67 -16.23
CA SER A 42 56.42 12.94 -17.00
C SER A 42 55.72 11.85 -16.17
N THR A 43 56.46 11.10 -15.34
CA THR A 43 55.86 10.10 -14.45
C THR A 43 54.95 10.72 -13.39
N PHE A 44 55.29 11.89 -12.83
CA PHE A 44 54.41 12.61 -11.91
C PHE A 44 53.14 13.14 -12.60
N VAL A 45 53.24 13.60 -13.85
CA VAL A 45 52.09 14.02 -14.65
C VAL A 45 51.17 12.82 -14.95
N ILE A 46 51.75 11.66 -15.30
CA ILE A 46 50.99 10.43 -15.52
C ILE A 46 50.29 10.01 -14.22
N LEU A 47 50.98 10.06 -13.08
CA LEU A 47 50.39 9.72 -11.77
C LEU A 47 49.24 10.67 -11.40
N ALA A 48 49.40 11.97 -11.64
CA ALA A 48 48.35 12.96 -11.43
C ALA A 48 47.13 12.70 -12.33
N ASN A 49 47.35 12.34 -13.59
CA ASN A 49 46.29 11.96 -14.52
C ASN A 49 45.58 10.66 -14.12
N VAL A 50 46.30 9.67 -13.58
CA VAL A 50 45.71 8.43 -13.06
C VAL A 50 44.86 8.71 -11.81
N ARG A 51 45.33 9.56 -10.89
CA ARG A 51 44.52 10.02 -9.74
C ARG A 51 43.27 10.75 -10.20
N LYS A 52 43.39 11.69 -11.14
CA LYS A 52 42.25 12.41 -11.72
C LYS A 52 41.25 11.45 -12.37
N ARG A 53 41.74 10.44 -13.09
CA ARG A 53 40.90 9.38 -13.68
C ARG A 53 40.19 8.54 -12.61
N GLN A 54 40.85 8.21 -11.50
CA GLN A 54 40.23 7.46 -10.40
C GLN A 54 39.10 8.25 -9.74
N ILE A 55 39.31 9.54 -9.49
CA ILE A 55 38.27 10.45 -8.94
C ILE A 55 37.12 10.60 -9.93
N ILE A 56 37.40 10.80 -11.22
CA ILE A 56 36.34 10.88 -12.24
C ILE A 56 35.56 9.55 -12.32
N LYS A 57 36.23 8.40 -12.19
CA LYS A 57 35.57 7.10 -12.15
C LYS A 57 34.70 6.90 -10.91
N SER A 58 35.11 7.36 -9.73
CA SER A 58 34.27 7.26 -8.53
C SER A 58 33.05 8.18 -8.65
N VAL A 59 33.25 9.42 -9.12
CA VAL A 59 32.15 10.37 -9.37
C VAL A 59 31.19 9.83 -10.42
N LEU A 60 31.68 9.22 -11.50
CA LEU A 60 30.83 8.61 -12.53
C LEU A 60 29.99 7.45 -11.98
N LYS A 61 30.56 6.61 -11.09
CA LYS A 61 29.79 5.56 -10.41
C LYS A 61 28.70 6.15 -9.52
N SER A 62 29.00 7.19 -8.75
CA SER A 62 27.99 7.87 -7.91
C SER A 62 26.89 8.52 -8.76
N LEU A 63 27.24 9.13 -9.90
CA LEU A 63 26.28 9.71 -10.83
C LEU A 63 25.41 8.66 -11.53
N GLN A 64 25.98 7.51 -11.91
CA GLN A 64 25.20 6.39 -12.47
C GLN A 64 24.23 5.82 -11.43
N LEU A 65 24.65 5.69 -10.16
CA LEU A 65 23.78 5.28 -9.08
C LEU A 65 22.63 6.28 -8.87
N LEU A 66 22.93 7.59 -8.88
CA LEU A 66 21.91 8.64 -8.78
C LEU A 66 20.95 8.64 -9.98
N GLN A 67 21.47 8.42 -11.20
CA GLN A 67 20.65 8.30 -12.40
C GLN A 67 19.71 7.10 -12.31
N ASN A 68 20.21 5.95 -11.86
CA ASN A 68 19.41 4.75 -11.65
C ASN A 68 18.37 4.95 -10.54
N LEU A 69 18.71 5.65 -9.46
CA LEU A 69 17.74 5.97 -8.40
C LEU A 69 16.63 6.90 -8.89
N ARG A 70 16.96 7.87 -9.76
CA ARG A 70 15.98 8.77 -10.37
C ARG A 70 15.12 8.09 -11.44
N SER A 71 15.66 7.12 -12.19
CA SER A 71 14.85 6.31 -13.09
C SER A 71 13.92 5.39 -12.31
N VAL A 72 14.41 4.79 -11.21
CA VAL A 72 13.59 3.99 -10.31
C VAL A 72 12.39 4.77 -9.76
N GLU A 73 12.54 6.05 -9.41
CA GLU A 73 11.39 6.87 -9.00
C GLU A 73 10.29 6.97 -10.07
N LYS A 74 10.68 7.09 -11.35
CA LYS A 74 9.74 7.09 -12.49
C LYS A 74 9.16 5.70 -12.75
N ASP A 75 9.99 4.67 -12.70
CA ASP A 75 9.58 3.28 -12.91
C ASP A 75 8.61 2.82 -11.81
N VAL A 76 8.84 3.24 -10.55
CA VAL A 76 7.91 3.03 -9.43
C VAL A 76 6.59 3.74 -9.70
N ALA A 77 6.60 4.99 -10.14
CA ALA A 77 5.37 5.71 -10.47
C ALA A 77 4.58 4.99 -11.59
N ASP A 78 5.26 4.47 -12.61
CA ASP A 78 4.65 3.71 -13.70
C ASP A 78 4.11 2.35 -13.25
N LEU A 79 4.83 1.63 -12.38
CA LEU A 79 4.41 0.35 -11.80
C LEU A 79 3.20 0.51 -10.86
N VAL A 80 3.19 1.60 -10.08
CA VAL A 80 2.04 1.98 -9.25
C VAL A 80 0.81 2.27 -10.11
N ASN A 81 0.99 2.91 -11.27
CA ASN A 81 -0.10 3.13 -12.23
C ASN A 81 -0.57 1.83 -12.90
N LYS A 82 0.31 0.84 -13.08
CA LYS A 82 -0.01 -0.50 -13.61
C LYS A 82 -0.63 -1.45 -12.58
N LYS A 83 -0.82 -1.03 -11.32
CA LYS A 83 -1.31 -1.84 -10.19
C LYS A 83 -0.39 -2.99 -9.77
N GLU A 84 0.89 -2.91 -10.11
CA GLU A 84 1.91 -3.89 -9.71
C GLU A 84 2.60 -3.44 -8.42
N TYR A 85 1.82 -3.35 -7.35
CA TYR A 85 2.25 -2.78 -6.07
C TYR A 85 3.39 -3.56 -5.41
N PHE A 86 3.43 -4.88 -5.59
CA PHE A 86 4.50 -5.72 -5.05
C PHE A 86 5.87 -5.36 -5.63
N GLU A 87 5.95 -5.24 -6.95
CA GLU A 87 7.20 -4.93 -7.65
C GLU A 87 7.63 -3.48 -7.37
N ALA A 88 6.66 -2.56 -7.30
CA ALA A 88 6.91 -1.18 -6.90
C ALA A 88 7.54 -1.09 -5.48
N ILE A 89 6.98 -1.80 -4.50
CA ILE A 89 7.48 -1.78 -3.11
C ILE A 89 8.83 -2.48 -2.99
N GLU A 90 9.05 -3.59 -3.69
CA GLU A 90 10.35 -4.25 -3.71
C GLU A 90 11.43 -3.34 -4.31
N LEU A 91 11.10 -2.63 -5.39
CA LEU A 91 11.99 -1.69 -6.05
C LEU A 91 12.31 -0.47 -5.14
N ILE A 92 11.32 0.04 -4.40
CA ILE A 92 11.52 1.11 -3.40
C ILE A 92 12.41 0.62 -2.24
N LEU A 93 12.21 -0.60 -1.75
CA LEU A 93 13.02 -1.14 -0.66
C LEU A 93 14.47 -1.38 -1.10
N LYS A 94 14.68 -1.86 -2.34
CA LYS A 94 16.02 -2.00 -2.94
C LYS A 94 16.67 -0.64 -3.15
N SER A 95 15.94 0.37 -3.62
CA SER A 95 16.45 1.73 -3.83
C SER A 95 16.81 2.42 -2.51
N LYS A 96 16.01 2.23 -1.45
CA LYS A 96 16.32 2.73 -0.11
C LYS A 96 17.59 2.09 0.48
N LYS A 97 17.77 0.77 0.30
CA LYS A 97 19.01 0.09 0.71
C LYS A 97 20.23 0.59 -0.09
N ALA A 98 20.09 0.79 -1.40
CA ALA A 98 21.15 1.33 -2.25
C ALA A 98 21.49 2.79 -1.92
N ALA A 99 20.50 3.61 -1.56
CA ALA A 99 20.68 4.97 -1.09
C ALA A 99 21.39 5.01 0.28
N ALA A 100 21.00 4.14 1.22
CA ALA A 100 21.61 4.05 2.54
C ALA A 100 23.08 3.59 2.52
N ALA A 101 23.51 2.86 1.50
CA ALA A 101 24.90 2.48 1.31
C ALA A 101 25.82 3.64 0.88
N ASN A 102 25.25 4.76 0.42
CA ASN A 102 25.98 5.91 -0.13
C ASN A 102 25.64 7.20 0.64
N LYS A 103 25.74 7.21 1.97
CA LYS A 103 25.38 8.38 2.83
C LYS A 103 26.27 9.63 2.68
N GLU A 104 27.24 9.63 1.77
CA GLU A 104 28.24 10.69 1.65
C GLU A 104 27.73 11.96 0.93
N TYR A 105 26.53 11.94 0.34
CA TYR A 105 26.01 13.07 -0.45
C TYR A 105 24.66 13.57 0.08
N THR A 106 24.52 14.90 0.25
CA THR A 106 23.26 15.57 0.63
C THR A 106 22.12 15.30 -0.37
N CYS A 107 22.44 15.15 -1.66
CA CYS A 107 21.45 14.76 -2.68
C CYS A 107 20.82 13.38 -2.42
N ILE A 108 21.50 12.50 -1.67
CA ILE A 108 20.98 11.18 -1.32
C ILE A 108 20.05 11.27 -0.11
N ALA A 109 20.22 12.25 0.77
CA ALA A 109 19.26 12.53 1.84
C ALA A 109 17.93 13.04 1.26
N ASP A 110 17.96 14.03 0.37
CA ASP A 110 16.75 14.55 -0.30
C ASP A 110 16.05 13.47 -1.14
N LEU A 111 16.83 12.62 -1.82
CA LEU A 111 16.30 11.49 -2.57
C LEU A 111 15.71 10.41 -1.66
N ALA A 112 16.32 10.14 -0.50
CA ALA A 112 15.78 9.20 0.47
C ALA A 112 14.45 9.70 1.05
N THR A 113 14.31 11.01 1.28
CA THR A 113 13.04 11.64 1.66
C THR A 113 12.00 11.48 0.57
N ARG A 114 12.33 11.77 -0.70
CA ARG A 114 11.40 11.56 -1.83
C ARG A 114 11.00 10.10 -2.02
N LEU A 115 11.92 9.15 -1.83
CA LEU A 115 11.62 7.72 -1.87
C LEU A 115 10.71 7.31 -0.70
N GLN A 116 10.85 7.96 0.46
CA GLN A 116 9.94 7.77 1.59
C GLN A 116 8.55 8.36 1.28
N ASP A 117 8.46 9.56 0.72
CA ASP A 117 7.19 10.15 0.28
C ASP A 117 6.51 9.27 -0.78
N THR A 118 7.29 8.69 -1.70
CA THR A 118 6.79 7.76 -2.71
C THR A 118 6.29 6.45 -2.10
N LEU A 119 6.93 5.98 -1.03
CA LEU A 119 6.46 4.83 -0.27
C LEU A 119 5.12 5.15 0.42
N ASP A 120 5.03 6.31 1.06
CA ASP A 120 3.81 6.74 1.75
C ASP A 120 2.64 6.93 0.75
N MET A 121 2.88 7.54 -0.42
CA MET A 121 1.89 7.59 -1.51
C MET A 121 1.50 6.20 -2.04
N THR A 122 2.41 5.24 -2.01
CA THR A 122 2.13 3.86 -2.42
C THR A 122 1.30 3.14 -1.36
N GLU A 123 1.55 3.38 -0.06
CA GLU A 123 0.72 2.91 1.04
C GLU A 123 -0.71 3.48 0.95
N GLU A 124 -0.88 4.78 0.70
CA GLU A 124 -2.22 5.37 0.50
C GLU A 124 -2.97 4.76 -0.69
N LYS A 125 -2.27 4.47 -1.79
CA LYS A 125 -2.87 3.79 -2.95
C LYS A 125 -3.21 2.34 -2.66
N LEU A 126 -2.39 1.62 -1.88
CA LEU A 126 -2.72 0.28 -1.39
C LEU A 126 -4.01 0.32 -0.55
N ASP A 127 -4.14 1.29 0.35
CA ASP A 127 -5.32 1.49 1.19
C ASP A 127 -6.57 1.84 0.33
N SER A 128 -6.41 2.66 -0.72
CA SER A 128 -7.48 2.91 -1.69
C SER A 128 -7.93 1.66 -2.44
N VAL A 129 -7.00 0.75 -2.76
CA VAL A 129 -7.31 -0.53 -3.41
C VAL A 129 -7.96 -1.50 -2.43
N LEU A 130 -7.50 -1.55 -1.18
CA LEU A 130 -8.17 -2.29 -0.10
C LEU A 130 -9.64 -1.85 0.04
N ALA A 131 -9.89 -0.54 0.06
CA ALA A 131 -11.25 -0.01 0.14
C ALA A 131 -12.12 -0.45 -1.04
N LYS A 132 -11.57 -0.52 -2.26
CA LYS A 132 -12.30 -1.00 -3.45
C LYS A 132 -12.59 -2.50 -3.41
N ILE A 133 -11.69 -3.30 -2.83
CA ILE A 133 -11.90 -4.76 -2.67
C ILE A 133 -13.07 -5.06 -1.71
N CYS A 134 -13.39 -4.14 -0.79
CA CYS A 134 -14.52 -4.29 0.12
C CYS A 134 -15.88 -4.39 -0.62
N TYR A 135 -15.98 -3.89 -1.86
CA TYR A 135 -17.22 -3.93 -2.64
C TYR A 135 -17.26 -5.11 -3.63
N ASN A 136 -16.11 -5.46 -4.24
CA ASN A 136 -15.98 -6.60 -5.14
C ASN A 136 -14.66 -7.33 -4.85
N PHE A 137 -14.74 -8.50 -4.23
CA PHE A 137 -13.56 -9.30 -3.92
C PHE A 137 -12.97 -9.91 -5.20
N ASP A 138 -11.73 -9.57 -5.50
CA ASP A 138 -10.93 -10.21 -6.53
C ASP A 138 -9.70 -10.89 -5.89
N GLU A 139 -9.55 -12.19 -6.18
CA GLU A 139 -8.56 -13.06 -5.56
C GLU A 139 -7.13 -12.72 -6.00
N GLU A 140 -6.96 -12.29 -7.26
CA GLU A 140 -5.65 -11.95 -7.84
C GLU A 140 -5.10 -10.66 -7.24
N THR A 141 -5.94 -9.63 -7.15
CA THR A 141 -5.57 -8.34 -6.55
C THR A 141 -5.32 -8.48 -5.05
N PHE A 142 -6.14 -9.24 -4.33
CA PHE A 142 -5.90 -9.50 -2.90
C PHE A 142 -4.59 -10.27 -2.64
N LYS A 143 -4.23 -11.24 -3.49
CA LYS A 143 -2.91 -11.92 -3.42
C LYS A 143 -1.75 -10.95 -3.57
N LYS A 144 -1.79 -10.07 -4.56
CA LYS A 144 -0.75 -9.06 -4.80
C LYS A 144 -0.64 -8.08 -3.63
N LEU A 145 -1.78 -7.68 -3.08
CA LEU A 145 -1.91 -6.78 -1.95
C LEU A 145 -1.35 -7.37 -0.65
N LYS A 146 -1.71 -8.63 -0.35
CA LYS A 146 -1.17 -9.34 0.82
C LYS A 146 0.35 -9.49 0.73
N LYS A 147 0.87 -9.86 -0.44
CA LYS A 147 2.33 -9.93 -0.65
C LYS A 147 3.01 -8.57 -0.46
N ALA A 148 2.38 -7.47 -0.87
CA ALA A 148 2.88 -6.12 -0.64
C ALA A 148 2.91 -5.76 0.86
N TYR A 149 1.84 -6.04 1.61
CA TYR A 149 1.80 -5.82 3.06
C TYR A 149 2.76 -6.73 3.85
N ASP A 150 2.94 -7.98 3.39
CA ASP A 150 3.93 -8.91 3.96
C ASP A 150 5.36 -8.37 3.75
N LEU A 151 5.68 -7.80 2.59
CA LEU A 151 6.98 -7.16 2.32
C LEU A 151 7.21 -5.92 3.20
N LEU A 152 6.15 -5.17 3.52
CA LEU A 152 6.23 -4.00 4.42
C LEU A 152 6.40 -4.40 5.89
N GLY A 153 6.17 -5.67 6.24
CA GLY A 153 6.26 -6.17 7.62
C GLY A 153 5.15 -5.65 8.55
N LYS A 154 4.13 -4.99 8.00
CA LYS A 154 3.01 -4.37 8.73
C LYS A 154 1.73 -5.23 8.66
N THR A 155 1.85 -6.55 8.85
CA THR A 155 0.71 -7.47 8.68
C THR A 155 -0.42 -7.23 9.69
N GLN A 156 -0.10 -6.89 10.94
CA GLN A 156 -1.10 -6.59 11.97
C GLN A 156 -1.83 -5.25 11.71
N ALA A 157 -1.09 -4.20 11.34
CA ALA A 157 -1.68 -2.91 11.00
C ALA A 157 -2.57 -3.02 9.76
N ALA A 158 -2.16 -3.81 8.75
CA ALA A 158 -2.97 -4.09 7.57
C ALA A 158 -4.30 -4.77 7.91
N MET A 159 -4.32 -5.66 8.92
CA MET A 159 -5.55 -6.30 9.39
C MET A 159 -6.50 -5.31 10.09
N GLU A 160 -5.96 -4.36 10.85
CA GLU A 160 -6.77 -3.31 11.50
C GLU A 160 -7.32 -2.32 10.47
N GLN A 161 -6.49 -1.92 9.49
CA GLN A 161 -6.90 -1.10 8.36
C GLN A 161 -8.00 -1.80 7.54
N LEU A 162 -7.84 -3.10 7.27
CA LEU A 162 -8.86 -3.91 6.60
C LEU A 162 -10.21 -3.82 7.34
N HIS A 163 -10.24 -4.09 8.66
CA HIS A 163 -11.49 -3.98 9.44
C HIS A 163 -12.06 -2.56 9.43
N MET A 164 -11.21 -1.53 9.47
CA MET A 164 -11.63 -0.14 9.36
C MET A 164 -12.27 0.16 8.01
N HIS A 165 -11.66 -0.28 6.90
CA HIS A 165 -12.20 -0.10 5.56
C HIS A 165 -13.52 -0.85 5.37
N TYR A 166 -13.66 -2.07 5.89
CA TYR A 166 -14.94 -2.79 5.87
C TYR A 166 -16.02 -2.08 6.69
N SER A 167 -15.68 -1.55 7.88
CA SER A 167 -16.62 -0.76 8.68
C SER A 167 -17.05 0.51 7.94
N SER A 168 -16.11 1.19 7.27
CA SER A 168 -16.39 2.36 6.44
C SER A 168 -17.25 2.01 5.22
N ALA A 169 -16.96 0.89 4.55
CA ALA A 169 -17.73 0.41 3.41
C ALA A 169 -19.18 0.09 3.78
N VAL A 170 -19.42 -0.53 4.94
CA VAL A 170 -20.78 -0.73 5.48
C VAL A 170 -21.51 0.61 5.66
N ASN A 171 -20.83 1.62 6.21
CA ASN A 171 -21.42 2.95 6.39
C ASN A 171 -21.73 3.64 5.05
N GLU A 172 -20.78 3.62 4.11
CA GLU A 172 -20.90 4.27 2.81
C GLU A 172 -21.95 3.57 1.94
N SER A 173 -21.95 2.23 1.87
CA SER A 173 -23.00 1.45 1.21
C SER A 173 -24.38 1.72 1.79
N ALA A 174 -24.50 1.86 3.11
CA ALA A 174 -25.78 2.16 3.74
C ALA A 174 -26.30 3.54 3.32
N ILE A 175 -25.42 4.55 3.27
CA ILE A 175 -25.77 5.90 2.81
C ILE A 175 -26.13 5.88 1.32
N GLU A 176 -25.32 5.21 0.49
CA GLU A 176 -25.55 5.08 -0.95
C GLU A 176 -26.86 4.35 -1.27
N ALA A 177 -27.25 3.37 -0.46
CA ALA A 177 -28.52 2.67 -0.65
C ALA A 177 -29.75 3.55 -0.39
N VAL A 178 -29.64 4.53 0.53
CA VAL A 178 -30.76 5.40 0.95
C VAL A 178 -30.85 6.66 0.07
N LYS A 179 -29.71 7.19 -0.41
CA LYS A 179 -29.62 8.39 -1.26
C LYS A 179 -30.65 8.46 -2.42
N PRO A 180 -30.90 7.40 -3.21
CA PRO A 180 -31.83 7.45 -4.35
C PRO A 180 -33.29 7.70 -3.98
N TYR A 181 -33.65 7.51 -2.71
CA TYR A 181 -35.02 7.64 -2.21
C TYR A 181 -35.27 9.00 -1.54
N LEU A 182 -34.27 9.89 -1.52
CA LEU A 182 -34.30 11.22 -0.95
C LEU A 182 -34.49 12.27 -2.05
N ASN A 183 -35.38 13.24 -1.83
CA ASN A 183 -35.64 14.32 -2.78
C ASN A 183 -34.58 15.45 -2.67
N GLU A 184 -34.01 15.66 -1.49
CA GLU A 184 -32.89 16.58 -1.24
C GLU A 184 -31.87 15.90 -0.31
N VAL A 185 -30.60 15.91 -0.71
CA VAL A 185 -29.50 15.34 0.08
C VAL A 185 -28.55 16.48 0.46
N SER A 186 -28.57 16.91 1.72
CA SER A 186 -27.50 17.75 2.25
C SER A 186 -26.35 16.86 2.72
N ILE A 187 -25.11 17.27 2.42
CA ILE A 187 -23.87 16.51 2.68
C ILE A 187 -23.68 16.24 4.20
N GLU A 188 -24.32 17.04 5.06
CA GLU A 188 -24.24 16.94 6.52
C GLU A 188 -25.33 16.08 7.18
N MET A 189 -26.31 15.58 6.42
CA MET A 189 -27.39 14.79 7.03
C MET A 189 -26.84 13.52 7.65
N LYS A 190 -27.19 13.26 8.91
CA LYS A 190 -26.83 11.99 9.57
C LYS A 190 -27.65 10.85 8.95
N PHE A 191 -27.12 9.63 8.97
CA PHE A 191 -27.84 8.45 8.48
C PHE A 191 -29.24 8.31 9.11
N GLN A 192 -29.39 8.67 10.39
CA GLN A 192 -30.66 8.66 11.10
C GLN A 192 -31.69 9.63 10.49
N GLU A 193 -31.25 10.83 10.09
CA GLU A 193 -32.08 11.88 9.48
C GLU A 193 -32.43 11.51 8.04
N MET A 194 -31.49 10.92 7.30
CA MET A 194 -31.75 10.34 5.98
C MET A 194 -32.82 9.23 6.05
N CYS A 195 -32.81 8.39 7.09
CA CYS A 195 -33.81 7.34 7.24
C CYS A 195 -35.21 7.87 7.60
N GLN A 196 -35.29 9.04 8.25
CA GLN A 196 -36.56 9.70 8.60
C GLN A 196 -37.22 10.38 7.40
N SER A 197 -36.42 10.90 6.46
CA SER A 197 -36.93 11.59 5.27
C SER A 197 -37.35 10.65 4.12
N VAL A 198 -37.22 9.33 4.30
CA VAL A 198 -37.69 8.34 3.32
C VAL A 198 -39.22 8.26 3.32
N PRO A 199 -39.89 8.44 2.18
CA PRO A 199 -41.35 8.29 2.10
C PRO A 199 -41.81 6.88 2.49
N THR A 200 -42.88 6.79 3.28
CA THR A 200 -43.49 5.53 3.74
C THR A 200 -43.91 4.60 2.58
N THR A 201 -44.19 5.15 1.40
CA THR A 201 -44.51 4.37 0.20
C THR A 201 -43.31 3.61 -0.38
N LYS A 202 -42.10 4.15 -0.21
CA LYS A 202 -40.84 3.61 -0.75
C LYS A 202 -39.98 2.88 0.28
N ALA A 203 -40.31 2.97 1.58
CA ALA A 203 -39.47 2.42 2.65
C ALA A 203 -39.17 0.91 2.52
N PRO A 204 -40.11 0.02 2.11
CA PRO A 204 -39.78 -1.40 1.94
C PRO A 204 -38.78 -1.66 0.79
N VAL A 205 -38.86 -0.87 -0.28
CA VAL A 205 -37.92 -0.97 -1.42
C VAL A 205 -36.55 -0.42 -1.01
N CYS A 206 -36.52 0.68 -0.26
CA CYS A 206 -35.29 1.23 0.32
C CYS A 206 -34.63 0.24 1.29
N LEU A 207 -35.40 -0.42 2.16
CA LEU A 207 -34.90 -1.45 3.07
C LEU A 207 -34.32 -2.64 2.30
N LEU A 208 -34.97 -3.07 1.21
CA LEU A 208 -34.46 -4.13 0.36
C LEU A 208 -33.11 -3.74 -0.25
N ASN A 209 -33.02 -2.55 -0.85
CA ASN A 209 -31.78 -2.02 -1.44
C ASN A 209 -30.66 -1.86 -0.42
N LEU A 210 -30.99 -1.41 0.79
CA LEU A 210 -30.07 -1.33 1.92
C LEU A 210 -29.53 -2.73 2.27
N CYS A 211 -30.41 -3.72 2.42
CA CYS A 211 -30.00 -5.08 2.74
C CYS A 211 -29.15 -5.70 1.63
N GLU A 212 -29.45 -5.43 0.37
CA GLU A 212 -28.71 -5.93 -0.79
C GLU A 212 -27.30 -5.35 -0.87
N ASN A 213 -27.15 -4.03 -0.72
CA ASN A 213 -25.84 -3.38 -0.71
C ASN A 213 -24.98 -3.84 0.48
N LEU A 214 -25.58 -3.96 1.67
CA LEU A 214 -24.88 -4.48 2.84
C LEU A 214 -24.50 -5.96 2.68
N PHE A 215 -25.33 -6.74 1.99
CA PHE A 215 -25.02 -8.13 1.66
C PHE A 215 -23.82 -8.27 0.74
N LEU A 216 -23.64 -7.36 -0.23
CA LEU A 216 -22.44 -7.37 -1.09
C LEU A 216 -21.15 -7.20 -0.29
N VAL A 217 -21.15 -6.27 0.68
CA VAL A 217 -20.02 -6.04 1.59
C VAL A 217 -19.78 -7.24 2.52
N MET A 218 -20.85 -7.86 3.04
CA MET A 218 -20.70 -9.12 3.80
C MET A 218 -20.14 -10.24 2.93
N ARG A 219 -20.63 -10.39 1.71
CA ARG A 219 -20.19 -11.43 0.79
C ARG A 219 -18.71 -11.27 0.44
N SER A 220 -18.25 -10.05 0.16
CA SER A 220 -16.83 -9.81 -0.13
C SER A 220 -15.95 -10.18 1.08
N TYR A 221 -16.39 -9.87 2.30
CA TYR A 221 -15.69 -10.26 3.52
C TYR A 221 -15.71 -11.78 3.74
N TYR A 222 -16.83 -12.44 3.47
CA TYR A 222 -16.93 -13.90 3.56
C TYR A 222 -15.98 -14.61 2.58
N LEU A 223 -15.91 -14.11 1.34
CA LEU A 223 -14.99 -14.62 0.32
C LEU A 223 -13.53 -14.42 0.74
N LEU A 224 -13.20 -13.28 1.35
CA LEU A 224 -11.88 -13.02 1.91
C LEU A 224 -11.51 -14.04 3.00
N VAL A 225 -12.42 -14.29 3.95
CA VAL A 225 -12.20 -15.27 5.03
C VAL A 225 -12.03 -16.68 4.45
N ASN A 226 -12.89 -17.07 3.50
CA ASN A 226 -12.81 -18.37 2.84
C ASN A 226 -11.50 -18.54 2.05
N TRP A 227 -11.04 -17.48 1.39
CA TRP A 227 -9.75 -17.48 0.70
C TRP A 227 -8.59 -17.71 1.67
N HIS A 228 -8.61 -17.03 2.83
CA HIS A 228 -7.60 -17.25 3.87
C HIS A 228 -7.60 -18.70 4.39
N VAL A 229 -8.78 -19.30 4.60
CA VAL A 229 -8.91 -20.70 5.03
C VAL A 229 -8.37 -21.67 3.96
N LYS A 230 -8.74 -21.49 2.69
CA LYS A 230 -8.28 -22.36 1.58
C LYS A 230 -6.78 -22.27 1.34
N ASN A 231 -6.20 -21.08 1.50
CA ASN A 231 -4.77 -20.87 1.25
C ASN A 231 -3.89 -21.24 2.46
N GLU A 232 -4.49 -21.62 3.59
CA GLU A 232 -3.81 -22.22 4.75
C GLU A 232 -3.60 -23.73 4.60
N GLU A 233 -4.54 -24.45 3.97
CA GLU A 233 -4.47 -25.92 3.78
C GLU A 233 -3.34 -26.36 2.83
N SER A 234 -2.77 -25.43 2.05
CA SER A 234 -1.79 -25.72 1.00
C SER A 234 -0.32 -25.67 1.44
N VAL A 235 -0.02 -25.33 2.70
CA VAL A 235 1.37 -25.20 3.18
C VAL A 235 1.69 -26.33 4.16
N PRO A 236 2.62 -27.26 3.82
CA PRO A 236 2.95 -28.38 4.71
C PRO A 236 3.59 -27.87 6.01
N ASN A 237 3.16 -28.45 7.14
CA ASN A 237 3.73 -28.21 8.47
C ASN A 237 5.21 -28.65 8.51
N SER A 238 6.14 -27.74 8.29
CA SER A 238 7.56 -27.94 8.61
C SER A 238 7.89 -27.42 10.01
N SER A 239 8.70 -28.18 10.74
CA SER A 239 9.00 -27.99 12.17
C SER A 239 10.19 -27.03 12.41
N ASN A 240 10.21 -25.84 11.81
CA ASN A 240 11.26 -24.85 12.06
C ASN A 240 10.80 -23.76 13.05
N VAL A 241 11.74 -23.17 13.81
CA VAL A 241 11.45 -22.08 14.78
C VAL A 241 10.84 -20.84 14.11
N PHE A 242 11.27 -20.51 12.88
CA PHE A 242 10.64 -19.47 12.05
C PHE A 242 9.20 -19.81 11.63
N ASP A 243 8.84 -21.09 11.55
CA ASP A 243 7.48 -21.51 11.25
C ASP A 243 6.57 -21.39 12.49
N ILE A 244 7.11 -21.40 13.71
CA ILE A 244 6.34 -21.21 14.95
C ILE A 244 5.81 -19.78 15.07
N GLU A 245 6.65 -18.76 14.89
CA GLU A 245 6.21 -17.34 14.88
C GLU A 245 5.23 -17.06 13.74
N ARG A 246 5.45 -17.71 12.58
CA ARG A 246 4.54 -17.61 11.43
C ARG A 246 3.20 -18.28 11.71
N ASN A 247 3.19 -19.40 12.42
CA ASN A 247 1.97 -20.11 12.82
C ASN A 247 1.20 -19.34 13.91
N VAL A 248 1.87 -18.73 14.89
CA VAL A 248 1.23 -17.87 15.91
C VAL A 248 0.59 -16.65 15.25
N SER A 249 1.31 -16.01 14.32
CA SER A 249 0.79 -14.87 13.56
C SER A 249 -0.40 -15.24 12.65
N ARG A 250 -0.40 -16.46 12.09
CA ARG A 250 -1.53 -17.00 11.30
C ARG A 250 -2.77 -17.27 12.15
N GLU A 251 -2.60 -17.95 13.28
CA GLU A 251 -3.71 -18.23 14.19
C GLU A 251 -4.32 -16.92 14.74
N TYR A 252 -3.48 -15.91 15.01
CA TYR A 252 -3.94 -14.56 15.34
C TYR A 252 -4.78 -13.93 14.22
N ILE A 253 -4.33 -13.99 12.96
CA ILE A 253 -5.09 -13.47 11.80
C ILE A 253 -6.44 -14.20 11.68
N LYS A 254 -6.46 -15.52 11.85
CA LYS A 254 -7.67 -16.34 11.78
C LYS A 254 -8.69 -15.98 12.87
N GLN A 255 -8.23 -15.83 14.11
CA GLN A 255 -9.10 -15.39 15.21
C GLN A 255 -9.63 -13.97 14.96
N LYS A 256 -8.79 -13.06 14.46
CA LYS A 256 -9.20 -11.70 14.11
C LYS A 256 -10.19 -11.65 12.95
N LEU A 257 -10.04 -12.51 11.94
CA LEU A 257 -11.00 -12.63 10.83
C LEU A 257 -12.35 -13.16 11.32
N LYS A 258 -12.35 -14.18 12.18
CA LYS A 258 -13.59 -14.69 12.81
C LYS A 258 -14.27 -13.63 13.67
N ALA A 259 -13.51 -12.90 14.49
CA ALA A 259 -14.05 -11.77 15.25
C ALA A 259 -14.57 -10.64 14.35
N GLY A 260 -13.93 -10.44 13.19
CA GLY A 260 -14.36 -9.48 12.18
C GLY A 260 -15.71 -9.81 11.55
N LEU A 261 -16.05 -11.09 11.35
CA LEU A 261 -17.39 -11.51 10.88
C LEU A 261 -18.48 -11.00 11.82
N ILE A 262 -18.30 -11.20 13.13
CA ILE A 262 -19.26 -10.77 14.16
C ILE A 262 -19.34 -9.24 14.21
N ARG A 263 -18.19 -8.56 14.13
CA ARG A 263 -18.13 -7.09 14.13
C ARG A 263 -18.87 -6.46 12.95
N ILE A 264 -18.61 -6.95 11.72
CA ILE A 264 -19.28 -6.46 10.51
C ILE A 264 -20.78 -6.72 10.59
N TRP A 265 -21.18 -7.90 11.11
CA TRP A 265 -22.59 -8.19 11.36
C TRP A 265 -23.24 -7.19 12.32
N HIS A 266 -22.60 -6.88 13.46
CA HIS A 266 -23.11 -5.88 14.39
C HIS A 266 -23.25 -4.49 13.74
N ASP A 267 -22.31 -4.08 12.90
CA ASP A 267 -22.39 -2.79 12.19
C ASP A 267 -23.59 -2.77 11.23
N VAL A 268 -23.82 -3.85 10.48
CA VAL A 268 -24.98 -3.97 9.59
C VAL A 268 -26.27 -4.02 10.37
N GLN A 269 -26.33 -4.82 11.43
CA GLN A 269 -27.48 -4.91 12.30
C GLN A 269 -27.82 -3.55 12.90
N ALA A 270 -26.82 -2.77 13.33
CA ALA A 270 -27.01 -1.42 13.83
C ALA A 270 -27.63 -0.51 12.76
N LYS A 271 -27.14 -0.54 11.51
CA LYS A 271 -27.70 0.27 10.41
C LYS A 271 -29.15 -0.08 10.09
N VAL A 272 -29.45 -1.36 9.97
CA VAL A 272 -30.83 -1.83 9.72
C VAL A 272 -31.74 -1.47 10.90
N SER A 273 -31.28 -1.62 12.14
CA SER A 273 -32.04 -1.24 13.33
C SER A 273 -32.30 0.28 13.37
N THR A 274 -31.31 1.10 13.02
CA THR A 274 -31.47 2.55 12.94
C THR A 274 -32.48 2.94 11.87
N PHE A 275 -32.43 2.31 10.69
CA PHE A 275 -33.42 2.55 9.64
C PHE A 275 -34.84 2.27 10.14
N LEU A 276 -35.08 1.09 10.72
CA LEU A 276 -36.39 0.70 11.23
C LEU A 276 -36.92 1.62 12.34
N LYS A 277 -36.06 2.09 13.25
CA LYS A 277 -36.44 3.06 14.29
C LYS A 277 -36.79 4.42 13.71
N SER A 278 -36.07 4.85 12.68
CA SER A 278 -36.22 6.16 12.06
C SER A 278 -37.38 6.25 11.08
N SER A 279 -37.75 5.17 10.40
CA SER A 279 -38.73 5.23 9.30
C SER A 279 -40.19 5.39 9.74
N GLY A 280 -40.50 5.41 11.04
CA GLY A 280 -41.87 5.65 11.54
C GLY A 280 -42.82 4.49 11.26
N LEU A 281 -42.47 3.27 11.71
CA LEU A 281 -43.20 2.03 11.43
C LEU A 281 -44.71 2.06 11.76
N GLU A 282 -45.13 2.94 12.66
CA GLU A 282 -46.50 3.03 13.17
C GLU A 282 -47.52 3.53 12.13
N GLU A 283 -47.08 4.26 11.11
CA GLU A 283 -47.95 4.86 10.08
C GLU A 283 -48.09 3.99 8.81
N PHE A 284 -47.43 2.84 8.77
CA PHE A 284 -47.41 2.00 7.57
C PHE A 284 -48.71 1.22 7.39
N PRO A 285 -49.15 1.00 6.14
CA PRO A 285 -50.16 -0.02 5.83
C PRO A 285 -49.67 -1.42 6.22
N PHE A 286 -50.59 -2.27 6.69
CA PHE A 286 -50.29 -3.63 7.14
C PHE A 286 -49.51 -4.45 6.11
N GLU A 287 -49.86 -4.35 4.83
CA GLU A 287 -49.17 -5.06 3.75
C GLU A 287 -47.69 -4.68 3.63
N LYS A 288 -47.37 -3.38 3.78
CA LYS A 288 -46.00 -2.85 3.70
C LYS A 288 -45.18 -3.26 4.92
N PHE A 289 -45.83 -3.32 6.08
CA PHE A 289 -45.21 -3.83 7.30
C PHE A 289 -44.82 -5.32 7.17
N ILE A 290 -45.72 -6.17 6.64
CA ILE A 290 -45.44 -7.59 6.39
C ILE A 290 -44.29 -7.77 5.38
N GLN A 291 -44.23 -6.95 4.33
CA GLN A 291 -43.12 -6.98 3.37
C GLN A 291 -41.78 -6.69 4.05
N MET A 292 -41.71 -5.67 4.91
CA MET A 292 -40.49 -5.36 5.67
C MET A 292 -40.08 -6.50 6.60
N LEU A 293 -41.03 -7.12 7.31
CA LEU A 293 -40.75 -8.30 8.14
C LEU A 293 -40.17 -9.47 7.32
N GLY A 294 -40.68 -9.70 6.10
CA GLY A 294 -40.16 -10.72 5.20
C GLY A 294 -38.69 -10.48 4.83
N ILE A 295 -38.31 -9.22 4.56
CA ILE A 295 -36.92 -8.83 4.27
C ILE A 295 -36.03 -9.07 5.50
N LEU A 296 -36.46 -8.63 6.68
CA LEU A 296 -35.69 -8.77 7.92
C LEU A 296 -35.48 -10.22 8.34
N ARG A 297 -36.48 -11.09 8.12
CA ARG A 297 -36.35 -12.52 8.36
C ARG A 297 -35.31 -13.16 7.44
N LYS A 298 -35.29 -12.80 6.16
CA LYS A 298 -34.26 -13.26 5.22
C LYS A 298 -32.87 -12.77 5.64
N LEU A 299 -32.75 -11.52 6.09
CA LEU A 299 -31.49 -10.97 6.59
C LEU A 299 -30.99 -11.74 7.83
N THR A 300 -31.89 -12.15 8.74
CA THR A 300 -31.52 -12.98 9.91
C THR A 300 -30.96 -14.34 9.47
N GLN A 301 -31.55 -14.98 8.46
CA GLN A 301 -31.03 -16.26 7.92
C GLN A 301 -29.64 -16.08 7.30
N VAL A 302 -29.41 -14.97 6.61
CA VAL A 302 -28.09 -14.62 6.06
C VAL A 302 -27.06 -14.46 7.18
N ALA A 303 -27.42 -13.84 8.29
CA ALA A 303 -26.55 -13.68 9.46
C ALA A 303 -26.10 -15.02 10.04
N GLU A 304 -27.04 -15.96 10.20
CA GLU A 304 -26.76 -17.30 10.72
C GLU A 304 -25.74 -18.03 9.83
N ILE A 305 -25.84 -17.88 8.51
CA ILE A 305 -24.87 -18.44 7.56
C ILE A 305 -23.52 -17.69 7.62
N PHE A 306 -23.54 -16.38 7.82
CA PHE A 306 -22.36 -15.52 7.73
C PHE A 306 -21.46 -15.60 8.97
N CYS A 307 -22.03 -15.50 10.18
CA CYS A 307 -21.28 -15.47 11.43
C CYS A 307 -21.70 -16.54 12.45
N GLY A 308 -22.71 -17.37 12.14
CA GLY A 308 -23.25 -18.36 13.07
C GLY A 308 -24.07 -17.76 14.21
N ASP A 309 -24.31 -16.45 14.16
CA ASP A 309 -25.13 -15.74 15.14
C ASP A 309 -26.62 -15.89 14.76
N LYS A 310 -27.44 -16.26 15.75
CA LYS A 310 -28.90 -16.33 15.59
C LYS A 310 -29.55 -14.96 15.48
N SER A 311 -28.76 -13.89 15.68
CA SER A 311 -29.22 -12.51 15.60
C SER A 311 -30.34 -12.22 16.59
N ASP A 312 -30.19 -12.73 17.82
CA ASP A 312 -31.22 -12.65 18.87
C ASP A 312 -31.66 -11.21 19.12
N LEU A 313 -30.71 -10.27 19.08
CA LEU A 313 -30.97 -8.83 19.20
C LEU A 313 -31.87 -8.27 18.09
N LEU A 314 -31.68 -8.70 16.83
CA LEU A 314 -32.52 -8.25 15.71
C LEU A 314 -33.90 -8.93 15.79
N GLN A 315 -33.93 -10.21 16.15
CA GLN A 315 -35.17 -10.97 16.35
C GLN A 315 -36.04 -10.36 17.46
N ASP A 316 -35.44 -10.01 18.60
CA ASP A 316 -36.16 -9.38 19.70
C ASP A 316 -36.59 -7.95 19.38
N PHE A 317 -35.78 -7.21 18.61
CA PHE A 317 -36.19 -5.92 18.07
C PHE A 317 -37.39 -6.04 17.13
N ILE A 318 -37.36 -7.01 16.20
CA ILE A 318 -38.47 -7.31 15.29
C ILE A 318 -39.75 -7.67 16.06
N LYS A 319 -39.65 -8.54 17.06
CA LYS A 319 -40.79 -8.93 17.91
C LYS A 319 -41.38 -7.72 18.64
N THR A 320 -40.53 -6.92 19.27
CA THR A 320 -40.95 -5.74 20.04
C THR A 320 -41.67 -4.73 19.14
N GLN A 321 -41.11 -4.45 17.96
CA GLN A 321 -41.73 -3.55 16.99
C GLN A 321 -43.03 -4.12 16.41
N SER A 322 -43.10 -5.43 16.16
CA SER A 322 -44.32 -6.09 15.69
C SER A 322 -45.45 -6.00 16.69
N VAL A 323 -45.16 -6.19 17.98
CA VAL A 323 -46.16 -6.05 19.06
C VAL A 323 -46.65 -4.61 19.16
N SER A 324 -45.73 -3.62 19.08
CA SER A 324 -46.09 -2.20 19.12
C SER A 324 -46.98 -1.81 17.94
N TYR A 325 -46.59 -2.21 16.73
CA TYR A 325 -47.34 -1.95 15.50
C TYR A 325 -48.75 -2.55 15.55
N ILE A 326 -48.89 -3.82 15.95
CA ILE A 326 -50.19 -4.49 16.05
C ILE A 326 -51.10 -3.78 17.07
N LYS A 327 -50.58 -3.37 18.23
CA LYS A 327 -51.36 -2.63 19.23
C LYS A 327 -51.86 -1.29 18.70
N ASN A 328 -50.99 -0.51 18.06
CA ASN A 328 -51.35 0.79 17.50
C ASN A 328 -52.34 0.65 16.34
N TYR A 329 -52.12 -0.33 15.46
CA TYR A 329 -53.03 -0.63 14.36
C TYR A 329 -54.43 -1.00 14.85
N HIS A 330 -54.55 -1.90 15.84
CA HIS A 330 -55.84 -2.26 16.42
C HIS A 330 -56.50 -1.09 17.12
N ARG A 331 -55.74 -0.27 17.85
CA ARG A 331 -56.29 0.94 18.49
C ARG A 331 -56.87 1.89 17.45
N GLY A 332 -56.12 2.19 16.38
CA GLY A 332 -56.61 3.06 15.30
C GLY A 332 -57.87 2.52 14.64
N ARG A 333 -57.92 1.20 14.37
CA ARG A 333 -59.13 0.56 13.82
C ARG A 333 -60.32 0.62 14.78
N MET A 334 -60.10 0.46 16.08
CA MET A 334 -61.17 0.59 17.08
C MET A 334 -61.68 2.03 17.18
N GLU A 335 -60.80 3.03 17.05
CA GLU A 335 -61.17 4.44 17.00
C GLU A 335 -61.95 4.79 15.72
N GLU A 336 -61.54 4.28 14.55
CA GLU A 336 -62.32 4.38 13.30
C GLU A 336 -63.71 3.75 13.45
N LEU A 337 -63.78 2.55 14.01
CA LEU A 337 -65.03 1.81 14.16
C LEU A 337 -65.98 2.51 15.14
N LYS A 338 -65.44 3.16 16.18
CA LYS A 338 -66.19 4.04 17.06
C LYS A 338 -66.77 5.25 16.30
N LEU A 339 -65.99 5.87 15.42
CA LEU A 339 -66.41 6.98 14.56
C LEU A 339 -67.51 6.63 13.55
N PHE A 340 -67.62 5.36 13.14
CA PHE A 340 -68.71 4.87 12.28
C PHE A 340 -69.97 4.45 13.06
N LEU A 341 -69.84 4.22 14.36
CA LEU A 341 -70.95 3.83 15.24
C LEU A 341 -71.60 5.02 15.95
N GLU A 342 -70.86 6.13 16.10
CA GLU A 342 -71.38 7.47 16.43
C GLU A 342 -71.93 8.15 15.18
#